data_AF-A0A7W0Q062-F1
#
_entry.id   AF-A0A7W0Q062-F1
#
_cell.length_a   1.000
_cell.length_b   1.000
_cell.length_c   1.000
_cell.angle_alpha   90.00
_cell.angle_beta   90.00
_cell.angle_gamma   90.00
#
_symmetry.space_group_name_H-M   'P 1'
#
loop_
_entity.id
_entity.type
_entity.pdbx_description
1 polymer ?
#
loop_
_entity_poly.entity_id
_entity_poly.type
_entity_poly.pdbx_seq_one_letter_code
_entity_poly.pdbx_strand_id
1 'polypeptide(L)' 'MSFAGLDGALPCALPRVVGLTLAHGRRALVAAGFRVGKVTYRRSAKVGRGRVISQRRVVSAVALVVSSGPG' A
#
# COMPACT_ATOMS: atom_id res chain seq x y z
N MET A 1 -22.35 29.41 11.58
CA MET A 1 -22.07 28.05 12.09
C MET A 1 -21.60 27.20 10.92
N SER A 2 -20.53 26.46 11.13
CA SER A 2 -19.72 25.72 10.17
C SER A 2 -20.53 24.76 9.27
N PHE A 3 -20.28 24.84 7.95
CA PHE A 3 -20.51 23.71 7.05
C PHE A 3 -19.34 22.73 7.24
N ALA A 4 -19.45 21.89 8.26
CA ALA A 4 -18.51 20.80 8.48
C ALA A 4 -18.67 19.74 7.36
N GLY A 5 -17.60 19.51 6.59
CA GLY A 5 -17.20 18.16 6.23
C GLY A 5 -17.88 17.49 5.03
N LEU A 6 -18.18 18.21 3.96
CA LEU A 6 -18.45 17.59 2.65
C LEU A 6 -17.21 17.63 1.75
N ASP A 7 -16.02 17.47 2.33
CA ASP A 7 -14.80 17.23 1.57
C ASP A 7 -14.87 15.80 0.99
N GLY A 8 -15.45 15.72 -0.20
CA GLY A 8 -15.06 14.78 -1.25
C GLY A 8 -15.14 13.30 -0.90
N ALA A 9 -16.34 12.73 -1.01
CA ALA A 9 -16.59 11.34 -1.38
C ALA A 9 -16.05 10.24 -0.45
N LEU A 10 -16.88 9.23 -0.22
CA LEU A 10 -16.39 7.90 0.13
C LEU A 10 -15.63 7.32 -1.07
N PRO A 11 -14.32 7.03 -0.95
CA PRO A 11 -13.84 5.78 -1.51
C PRO A 11 -13.32 4.95 -0.35
N CYS A 12 -13.43 3.63 -0.47
CA CYS A 12 -12.60 2.70 0.27
C CYS A 12 -11.13 3.04 -0.04
N ALA A 13 -10.56 4.00 0.69
CA ALA A 13 -9.30 4.65 0.33
C ALA A 13 -8.20 3.63 0.51
N LEU A 14 -7.72 3.11 -0.61
CA LEU A 14 -6.62 2.16 -0.56
C LEU A 14 -5.43 2.87 0.10
N PRO A 15 -4.94 2.42 1.26
CA PRO A 15 -3.83 3.11 1.90
C PRO A 15 -2.64 3.11 0.96
N ARG A 16 -2.03 4.28 0.76
CA ARG A 16 -0.82 4.41 -0.04
C ARG A 16 0.36 3.93 0.79
N VAL A 17 0.75 2.70 0.53
CA VAL A 17 1.88 2.00 1.12
C VAL A 17 3.11 1.96 0.20
N VAL A 18 3.04 2.51 -1.01
CA VAL A 18 4.21 2.76 -1.88
C VAL A 18 5.21 3.66 -1.15
N GLY A 19 6.48 3.23 -1.10
CA GLY A 19 7.54 3.90 -0.37
C GLY A 19 7.71 3.43 1.09
N LEU A 20 6.69 2.78 1.67
CA LEU A 20 6.78 2.19 3.00
C LEU A 20 7.47 0.82 2.97
N THR A 21 7.86 0.33 4.15
CA THR A 21 8.28 -1.07 4.31
C THR A 21 7.07 -2.00 4.17
N LEU A 22 7.31 -3.24 3.74
CA LEU A 22 6.24 -4.25 3.65
C LEU A 22 5.46 -4.37 4.97
N ALA A 23 6.16 -4.36 6.11
CA ALA A 23 5.53 -4.45 7.43
C ALA A 23 4.58 -3.27 7.71
N HIS A 24 5.02 -2.03 7.44
CA HIS A 24 4.16 -0.86 7.56
C HIS A 24 2.99 -0.91 6.59
N GLY A 25 3.23 -1.33 5.36
CA GLY A 25 2.17 -1.48 4.36
C GLY A 25 1.11 -2.48 4.78
N ARG A 26 1.51 -3.62 5.34
CA ARG A 26 0.59 -4.61 5.91
C ARG A 26 -0.24 -4.04 7.05
N ARG A 27 0.38 -3.29 7.97
CA ARG A 27 -0.31 -2.66 9.09
C ARG A 27 -1.34 -1.62 8.62
N ALA A 28 -0.97 -0.77 7.68
CA ALA A 28 -1.89 0.23 7.11
C ALA A 28 -3.08 -0.45 6.42
N LEU A 29 -2.86 -1.55 5.70
CA LEU A 29 -3.92 -2.33 5.07
C LEU A 29 -4.87 -2.93 6.10
N VAL A 30 -4.33 -3.60 7.13
CA VAL A 30 -5.14 -4.19 8.20
C VAL A 30 -5.90 -3.14 8.98
N ALA A 31 -5.26 -2.00 9.31
CA ALA A 31 -5.90 -0.88 9.99
C ALA A 31 -7.04 -0.26 9.17
N ALA A 32 -6.92 -0.28 7.84
CA ALA A 32 -7.95 0.16 6.91
C ALA A 32 -9.00 -0.95 6.60
N GLY A 33 -8.91 -2.14 7.22
CA GLY A 33 -9.84 -3.25 6.97
C GLY A 33 -9.61 -4.01 5.65
N PHE A 34 -8.49 -3.75 4.97
CA PHE A 34 -8.10 -4.45 3.75
C PHE A 34 -7.23 -5.67 4.05
N ARG A 35 -7.41 -6.74 3.25
CA ARG A 35 -6.54 -7.90 3.31
C ARG A 35 -5.26 -7.65 2.53
N VAL A 36 -4.14 -8.12 3.07
CA VAL A 36 -2.88 -8.15 2.32
C VAL A 36 -3.00 -9.26 1.28
N GLY A 37 -2.92 -8.88 0.01
CA GLY A 37 -2.96 -9.80 -1.11
C GLY A 37 -1.58 -10.36 -1.44
N LYS A 38 -1.40 -10.72 -2.71
CA LYS A 38 -0.13 -11.28 -3.20
C LYS A 38 1.00 -10.26 -3.08
N VAL A 39 2.09 -10.64 -2.43
CA VAL A 39 3.31 -9.84 -2.34
C VAL A 39 4.31 -10.36 -3.38
N THR A 40 4.64 -9.53 -4.36
CA THR A 40 5.59 -9.84 -5.42
C THR A 40 6.91 -9.13 -5.13
N TYR A 41 8.02 -9.86 -5.12
CA TYR A 41 9.33 -9.24 -4.99
C TYR A 41 9.94 -8.98 -6.37
N ARG A 42 10.37 -7.74 -6.63
CA ARG A 42 11.04 -7.35 -7.87
C ARG A 42 12.43 -6.81 -7.53
N ARG A 43 13.44 -7.26 -8.27
CA ARG A 43 14.80 -6.69 -8.14
C ARG A 43 14.76 -5.22 -8.57
N SER A 44 15.26 -4.33 -7.72
CA SER A 44 15.35 -2.90 -8.02
C SER A 44 16.65 -2.35 -7.47
N ALA A 45 17.54 -1.90 -8.36
CA ALA A 45 18.80 -1.28 -8.00
C ALA A 45 18.65 0.11 -7.37
N LYS A 46 17.50 0.78 -7.58
CA LYS A 46 17.22 2.13 -7.03
C LYS A 46 16.55 2.11 -5.66
N VAL A 47 15.92 0.99 -5.28
CA VAL A 47 15.11 0.92 -4.06
C VAL A 47 15.64 -0.21 -3.17
N GLY A 48 16.02 0.14 -1.94
CA GLY A 48 16.52 -0.81 -0.95
C GLY A 48 15.54 -1.98 -0.69
N ARG A 49 16.10 -3.13 -0.32
CA ARG A 49 15.34 -4.36 -0.05
C ARG A 49 14.27 -4.12 1.02
N GLY A 50 13.06 -4.65 0.78
CA GLY A 50 11.95 -4.62 1.74
C GLY A 50 11.03 -3.40 1.65
N ARG A 51 11.25 -2.50 0.69
CA ARG A 51 10.36 -1.36 0.41
C ARG A 51 9.35 -1.65 -0.69
N VAL A 52 8.11 -1.23 -0.50
CA VAL A 52 7.06 -1.34 -1.52
C VAL A 52 7.35 -0.32 -2.63
N ILE A 53 7.55 -0.81 -3.85
CA ILE A 53 7.78 0.02 -5.04
C ILE A 53 6.49 0.24 -5.84
N SER A 54 5.51 -0.65 -5.68
CA SER A 54 4.21 -0.50 -6.29
C SER A 54 3.15 -1.21 -5.46
N GLN A 55 1.92 -0.72 -5.52
CA GLN A 55 0.77 -1.34 -4.90
C GLN A 55 -0.37 -1.37 -5.90
N ARG A 56 -1.19 -2.41 -5.81
CA ARG A 56 -2.37 -2.55 -6.66
C ARG A 56 -3.54 -3.12 -5.85
N ARG A 57 -4.68 -2.42 -5.88
CA ARG A 57 -5.93 -2.93 -5.31
C ARG A 57 -6.45 -4.08 -6.18
N VAL A 58 -6.91 -5.14 -5.53
CA VAL A 58 -7.56 -6.30 -6.15
C VAL A 58 -8.83 -6.59 -5.36
N VAL A 59 -9.98 -6.03 -5.78
CA VAL A 59 -11.32 -6.18 -5.15
C VAL A 59 -11.36 -6.01 -3.62
N SER A 60 -10.97 -7.03 -2.86
CA SER A 60 -10.95 -7.11 -1.38
C SER A 60 -9.56 -7.24 -0.77
N ALA A 61 -8.50 -7.33 -1.58
CA ALA A 61 -7.12 -7.46 -1.16
C ALA A 61 -6.20 -6.46 -1.88
N VAL A 62 -5.00 -6.26 -1.37
CA VAL A 62 -4.00 -5.38 -1.98
C VAL A 62 -2.75 -6.16 -2.32
N ALA A 63 -2.47 -6.27 -3.62
CA ALA A 63 -1.23 -6.81 -4.11
C ALA A 63 -0.11 -5.78 -3.95
N LEU A 64 1.01 -6.21 -3.39
CA LEU A 64 2.14 -5.35 -3.10
C LEU A 64 3.35 -5.81 -3.91
N VAL A 65 4.01 -4.88 -4.59
CA VAL A 65 5.29 -5.14 -5.24
C VAL A 65 6.38 -4.54 -4.37
N VAL A 66 7.25 -5.38 -3.84
CA VAL A 66 8.34 -5.03 -2.94
C VAL A 66 9.66 -5.14 -3.66
N SER A 67 10.56 -4.18 -3.45
CA SER A 67 11.93 -4.31 -3.93
C SER A 67 12.65 -5.41 -3.16
N SER A 68 13.25 -6.37 -3.85
CA SER A 68 14.22 -7.30 -3.25
C SER A 68 15.63 -6.71 -3.15
N GLY A 69 15.84 -5.47 -3.61
CA GLY A 69 17.15 -4.79 -3.65
C GLY A 69 17.87 -4.94 -5.00
N PRO A 70 19.04 -4.28 -5.14
CA PRO A 70 20.01 -4.62 -6.18
C PRO A 70 20.49 -6.06 -5.95
N GLY A 71 20.64 -6.81 -7.04
CA GLY A 71 21.36 -8.08 -7.02
C GLY A 71 22.86 -7.83 -6.93
#